data_AF-B5GJJ9-F1
#
_entry.id   AF-B5GJJ9-F1
#
_cell.length_a   1.000
_cell.length_b   1.000
_cell.length_c   1.000
_cell.angle_alpha   90.00
_cell.angle_beta   90.00
_cell.angle_gamma   90.00
#
_symmetry.space_group_name_H-M   'P 1'
#
loop_
_entity.id
_entity.type
_entity.pdbx_description
1 polymer ?
#
loop_
_entity_poly.entity_id
_entity_poly.type
_entity_poly.pdbx_seq_one_letter_code
_entity_poly.pdbx_strand_id
1 'polypeptide(L)'
;MSKLQGQGPKATVVADHQGRTLWTDALRPGRMHDATATRNEGIGTCFQHFPDVEVLLDDGYLGLRRDHPGQAITPPRKPNKIALPHVHAAREEARHRHSSKRITVEHALADHKRWKQLTRWTHRREALPDTYRAIAGLVSDRTANA
;
A
#
# COMPACT_ATOMS: atom_id res chain seq x y z
N MET A 1 -2.84 2.65 -0.64
CA MET A 1 -1.83 1.77 0.00
C MET A 1 -1.48 0.62 -0.93
N SER A 2 -0.19 0.39 -1.16
CA SER A 2 0.30 -0.71 -2.00
C SER A 2 1.70 -1.15 -1.53
N LYS A 3 2.15 -2.34 -1.92
CA LYS A 3 3.41 -2.94 -1.46
C LYS A 3 4.47 -3.00 -2.56
N LEU A 4 5.74 -2.90 -2.17
CA LEU A 4 6.87 -3.29 -3.03
C LEU A 4 7.15 -4.80 -2.92
N GLN A 5 7.17 -5.53 -4.03
CA GLN A 5 7.59 -6.94 -4.09
C GLN A 5 8.86 -7.16 -4.92
N GLY A 6 9.72 -8.04 -4.40
CA GLY A 6 10.92 -8.68 -4.95
C GLY A 6 11.38 -9.74 -3.94
N GLN A 7 12.34 -10.63 -4.25
CA GLN A 7 12.83 -11.68 -3.32
C GLN A 7 13.52 -11.15 -2.02
N GLY A 8 13.30 -9.89 -1.64
CA GLY A 8 13.87 -9.21 -0.49
C GLY A 8 12.82 -8.45 0.35
N PRO A 9 13.25 -7.51 1.20
CA PRO A 9 12.37 -6.81 2.14
C PRO A 9 11.21 -6.09 1.44
N LYS A 10 10.04 -6.09 2.08
CA LYS A 10 8.81 -5.41 1.63
C LYS A 10 8.63 -4.10 2.39
N ALA A 11 8.11 -3.07 1.74
CA ALA A 11 7.58 -1.87 2.38
C ALA A 11 6.12 -1.69 2.01
N THR A 12 5.36 -1.07 2.91
CA THR A 12 4.00 -0.58 2.65
C THR A 12 4.07 0.92 2.41
N VAL A 13 3.52 1.40 1.30
CA VAL A 13 3.49 2.83 0.96
C VAL A 13 2.06 3.35 0.96
N VAL A 14 1.86 4.52 1.55
CA VAL A 14 0.65 5.33 1.47
C VAL A 14 0.97 6.58 0.67
N ALA A 15 0.08 6.91 -0.27
CA ALA A 15 0.19 8.06 -1.13
C ALA A 15 -1.18 8.74 -1.24
N ASP A 16 -1.16 10.03 -1.55
CA ASP A 16 -2.37 10.79 -1.84
C ASP A 16 -2.92 10.49 -3.25
N HIS A 17 -3.97 11.22 -3.63
CA HIS A 17 -4.63 11.09 -4.94
C HIS A 17 -3.79 11.57 -6.14
N GLN A 18 -2.67 12.29 -5.90
CA GLN A 18 -1.72 12.72 -6.93
C GLN A 18 -0.49 11.82 -7.04
N GLY A 19 -0.30 10.89 -6.10
CA GLY A 19 0.81 9.93 -6.10
C GLY A 19 1.98 10.40 -5.28
N ARG A 20 1.79 11.45 -4.49
CA ARG A 20 2.78 11.94 -3.53
C ARG A 20 2.81 11.01 -2.33
N THR A 21 4.00 10.57 -1.96
CA THR A 21 4.17 9.67 -0.80
C THR A 21 3.85 10.42 0.48
N LEU A 22 2.90 9.91 1.27
CA LEU A 22 2.54 10.45 2.57
C LEU A 22 3.19 9.70 3.72
N TRP A 23 3.44 8.40 3.53
CA TRP A 23 4.01 7.55 4.57
C TRP A 23 4.57 6.26 3.98
N THR A 24 5.61 5.72 4.62
CA THR A 24 6.06 4.35 4.41
C THR A 24 6.32 3.65 5.73
N ASP A 25 6.03 2.36 5.73
CA ASP A 25 6.43 1.46 6.81
C ASP A 25 7.93 1.09 6.72
N ALA A 26 8.45 0.51 7.80
CA ALA A 26 9.75 -0.14 7.84
C ALA A 26 9.84 -1.29 6.82
N LEU A 27 11.07 -1.59 6.38
CA LEU A 27 11.34 -2.74 5.53
C LEU A 27 11.18 -4.03 6.33
N ARG A 28 10.19 -4.85 5.98
CA ARG A 28 9.87 -6.11 6.66
C ARG A 28 10.28 -7.35 5.85
N PRO A 29 10.52 -8.50 6.51
CA PRO A 29 10.78 -9.77 5.83
C PRO A 29 9.65 -10.14 4.86
N GLY A 30 10.01 -10.66 3.67
CA GLY A 30 9.05 -10.95 2.59
C GLY A 30 7.99 -12.01 2.92
N ARG A 31 8.20 -12.83 3.96
CA ARG A 31 7.31 -13.94 4.36
C ARG A 31 6.05 -13.50 5.11
N MET A 32 6.01 -12.27 5.65
CA MET A 32 4.84 -11.77 6.38
C MET A 32 3.70 -11.43 5.42
N HIS A 33 2.47 -11.87 5.76
CA HIS A 33 1.26 -11.50 5.02
C HIS A 33 0.93 -10.03 5.24
N ASP A 34 0.50 -9.34 4.19
CA ASP A 34 0.40 -7.87 4.20
C ASP A 34 -0.68 -7.38 5.17
N ALA A 35 -1.83 -8.04 5.23
CA ALA A 35 -2.87 -7.74 6.23
C ALA A 35 -2.38 -7.92 7.68
N THR A 36 -1.52 -8.91 7.95
CA THR A 36 -0.95 -9.12 9.28
C THR A 36 0.04 -8.00 9.63
N ALA A 37 0.88 -7.61 8.67
CA ALA A 37 1.80 -6.50 8.84
C ALA A 37 1.05 -5.20 9.18
N THR A 38 -0.04 -4.89 8.46
CA THR A 38 -0.80 -3.66 8.74
C THR A 38 -1.48 -3.65 10.11
N ARG A 39 -1.92 -4.81 10.62
CA ARG A 39 -2.51 -4.90 11.96
C ARG A 39 -1.50 -4.68 13.08
N ASN A 40 -0.26 -5.11 12.88
CA ASN A 40 0.76 -5.10 13.94
C ASN A 40 1.68 -3.86 13.89
N GLU A 41 2.03 -3.40 12.69
CA GLU A 41 3.10 -2.43 12.46
C GLU A 41 2.71 -1.29 11.50
N GLY A 42 1.62 -1.44 10.75
CA GLY A 42 1.20 -0.48 9.74
C GLY A 42 0.12 0.50 10.19
N ILE A 43 -0.65 1.02 9.23
CA ILE A 43 -1.67 2.06 9.45
C ILE A 43 -2.92 1.62 10.23
N GLY A 44 -2.94 0.41 10.81
CA GLY A 44 -4.11 -0.16 11.47
C GLY A 44 -4.69 0.75 12.56
N THR A 45 -3.81 1.36 13.37
CA THR A 45 -4.19 2.32 14.42
C THR A 45 -4.74 3.62 13.86
N CYS A 46 -4.30 4.06 12.67
CA CYS A 46 -4.81 5.28 12.04
C CYS A 46 -6.31 5.19 11.75
N PHE A 47 -6.81 4.01 11.36
CA PHE A 47 -8.25 3.82 11.15
C PHE A 47 -9.06 4.06 12.43
N GLN A 48 -8.50 3.77 13.60
CA GLN A 48 -9.18 4.00 14.88
C GLN A 48 -9.20 5.48 15.28
N HIS A 49 -8.12 6.21 14.99
CA HIS A 49 -7.99 7.62 15.37
C HIS A 49 -8.60 8.60 14.37
N PHE A 50 -8.75 8.20 13.11
CA PHE A 50 -9.25 9.05 12.04
C PHE A 50 -10.47 8.41 11.36
N PRO A 51 -11.65 8.44 12.00
CA PRO A 51 -12.85 7.73 11.54
C PRO A 51 -13.30 8.14 10.14
N ASP A 52 -13.07 9.40 9.76
CA ASP A 52 -13.49 9.97 8.48
C ASP A 52 -12.50 9.70 7.33
N VAL A 53 -11.37 9.02 7.60
CA VAL A 53 -10.36 8.74 6.59
C VAL A 53 -10.64 7.41 5.91
N GLU A 54 -10.87 7.47 4.60
CA GLU A 54 -10.90 6.31 3.72
C GLU A 54 -9.50 6.04 3.12
N VAL A 55 -9.12 4.76 3.09
CA VAL A 55 -7.87 4.32 2.49
C VAL A 55 -8.15 3.28 1.41
N LEU A 56 -7.69 3.58 0.20
CA LEU A 56 -7.73 2.65 -0.93
C LEU A 56 -6.60 1.62 -0.83
N LEU A 57 -6.94 0.33 -0.83
CA LEU A 57 -6.04 -0.77 -0.48
C LEU A 57 -5.94 -1.83 -1.58
N ASP A 58 -4.79 -2.50 -1.70
CA ASP A 58 -4.60 -3.65 -2.58
C ASP A 58 -5.36 -4.92 -2.11
N ASP A 59 -5.47 -5.92 -2.99
CA ASP A 59 -6.11 -7.20 -2.68
C ASP A 59 -5.42 -7.98 -1.53
N GLY A 60 -4.11 -7.81 -1.35
CA GLY A 60 -3.36 -8.35 -0.21
C GLY A 60 -3.84 -7.85 1.16
N TYR A 61 -4.64 -6.78 1.18
CA TYR A 61 -5.22 -6.17 2.37
C TYR A 61 -6.73 -6.42 2.51
N LEU A 62 -7.31 -7.35 1.72
CA LEU A 62 -8.74 -7.72 1.80
C LEU A 62 -9.22 -8.04 3.21
N GLY A 63 -8.34 -8.54 4.09
CA GLY A 63 -8.65 -8.79 5.50
C GLY A 63 -9.05 -7.54 6.28
N LEU A 64 -8.48 -6.38 5.96
CA LEU A 64 -8.73 -5.11 6.67
C LEU A 64 -10.12 -4.54 6.42
N ARG A 65 -10.77 -4.88 5.30
CA ARG A 65 -12.15 -4.43 5.05
C ARG A 65 -13.13 -4.93 6.10
N ARG A 66 -12.88 -6.12 6.68
CA ARG A 66 -13.70 -6.66 7.77
C ARG A 66 -13.45 -5.88 9.06
N ASP A 67 -12.19 -5.53 9.32
CA ASP A 67 -11.77 -4.92 10.58
C ASP A 67 -12.13 -3.43 10.64
N HIS A 68 -12.16 -2.74 9.48
CA HIS A 68 -12.43 -1.31 9.34
C HIS A 68 -13.44 -1.04 8.20
N PRO A 69 -14.72 -1.41 8.38
CA PRO A 69 -15.74 -1.20 7.36
C PRO A 69 -15.95 0.30 7.08
N GLY A 70 -16.14 0.66 5.81
CA GLY A 70 -16.29 2.06 5.39
C GLY A 70 -14.97 2.80 5.19
N GLN A 71 -13.92 2.46 5.96
CA GLN A 71 -12.61 3.11 5.83
C GLN A 71 -11.64 2.32 4.93
N ALA A 72 -11.58 0.99 5.08
CA ALA A 72 -10.66 0.14 4.32
C ALA A 72 -11.27 -0.28 2.96
N ILE A 73 -11.13 0.60 1.97
CA ILE A 73 -11.67 0.39 0.62
C ILE A 73 -10.75 -0.58 -0.15
N THR A 74 -11.24 -1.79 -0.40
CA THR A 74 -10.52 -2.86 -1.11
C THR A 74 -11.27 -3.30 -2.36
N PRO A 75 -10.62 -3.97 -3.33
CA PRO A 75 -11.31 -4.47 -4.51
C PRO A 75 -12.42 -5.46 -4.13
N PRO A 76 -13.45 -5.61 -4.98
CA PRO A 76 -14.54 -6.55 -4.73
C PRO A 76 -14.00 -7.99 -4.62
N ARG A 77 -14.55 -8.74 -3.66
CA ARG A 77 -14.18 -10.15 -3.44
C ARG A 77 -14.53 -10.97 -4.67
N LYS A 78 -13.77 -12.05 -4.90
CA LYS A 78 -14.11 -13.00 -5.97
C LYS A 78 -15.46 -13.66 -5.63
N PRO A 79 -16.41 -13.73 -6.57
CA PRO A 79 -17.68 -14.40 -6.34
C PRO A 79 -17.45 -15.92 -6.39
N ASN A 80 -18.43 -16.68 -5.91
CA ASN A 80 -18.43 -18.13 -6.08
C ASN A 80 -18.52 -18.48 -7.58
N LYS A 81 -18.00 -19.66 -7.97
CA LYS A 81 -17.98 -20.11 -9.38
C LYS A 81 -19.36 -20.25 -10.02
N ILE A 82 -20.40 -20.43 -9.20
CA ILE A 82 -21.79 -20.66 -9.62
C ILE A 82 -22.56 -19.33 -9.73
N ALA A 83 -21.92 -18.20 -9.40
CA ALA A 83 -22.56 -16.89 -9.51
C ALA A 83 -22.96 -16.60 -10.97
N LEU A 84 -24.08 -15.89 -11.12
CA LEU A 84 -24.62 -15.55 -12.43
C LEU A 84 -23.61 -14.70 -13.23
N PRO A 85 -23.59 -14.80 -14.58
CA PRO A 85 -22.65 -14.07 -15.42
C PRO A 85 -22.64 -12.54 -15.17
N HIS A 86 -23.80 -11.94 -14.92
CA HIS A 86 -23.89 -10.50 -14.63
C HIS A 86 -23.16 -10.09 -13.35
N VAL A 87 -23.08 -10.99 -12.35
CA VAL A 87 -22.33 -10.76 -11.10
C VAL A 87 -20.82 -10.72 -11.39
N HIS A 88 -20.35 -11.58 -12.28
CA HIS A 88 -18.96 -11.58 -12.73
C HIS A 88 -18.61 -10.32 -13.51
N ALA A 89 -19.49 -9.88 -14.43
CA ALA A 89 -19.29 -8.65 -15.19
C ALA A 89 -19.25 -7.40 -14.28
N ALA A 90 -20.23 -7.24 -13.39
CA ALA A 90 -20.29 -6.13 -12.45
C ALA A 90 -19.05 -6.07 -11.52
N ARG A 91 -18.54 -7.24 -11.11
CA ARG A 91 -17.29 -7.32 -10.36
C ARG A 91 -16.10 -6.84 -11.19
N GLU A 92 -16.00 -7.26 -12.43
CA GLU A 92 -14.86 -6.92 -13.28
C GLU A 92 -14.80 -5.42 -13.52
N GLU A 93 -15.93 -4.78 -13.80
CA GLU A 93 -16.03 -3.33 -13.89
C GLU A 93 -15.63 -2.62 -12.59
N ALA A 94 -16.13 -3.09 -11.44
CA ALA A 94 -15.78 -2.52 -10.14
C ALA A 94 -14.29 -2.71 -9.81
N ARG A 95 -13.71 -3.86 -10.16
CA ARG A 95 -12.27 -4.12 -10.03
C ARG A 95 -11.46 -3.21 -10.95
N HIS A 96 -11.91 -3.00 -12.18
CA HIS A 96 -11.28 -2.06 -13.11
C HIS A 96 -11.27 -0.63 -12.55
N ARG A 97 -12.43 -0.11 -12.13
CA ARG A 97 -12.52 1.22 -11.50
C ARG A 97 -11.60 1.35 -10.28
N HIS A 98 -11.57 0.31 -9.45
CA HIS A 98 -10.68 0.26 -8.30
C HIS A 98 -9.19 0.26 -8.71
N SER A 99 -8.81 -0.50 -9.74
CA SER A 99 -7.44 -0.52 -10.26
C SER A 99 -7.03 0.83 -10.83
N SER A 100 -7.92 1.51 -11.58
CA SER A 100 -7.66 2.84 -12.13
C SER A 100 -7.33 3.87 -11.03
N LYS A 101 -8.11 3.88 -9.95
CA LYS A 101 -7.83 4.76 -8.79
C LYS A 101 -6.48 4.44 -8.11
N ARG A 102 -5.99 3.21 -8.24
CA ARG A 102 -4.72 2.77 -7.64
C ARG A 102 -3.48 3.10 -8.46
N ILE A 103 -3.61 3.48 -9.74
CA ILE A 103 -2.48 3.85 -10.60
C ILE A 103 -1.59 4.91 -9.90
N THR A 104 -2.23 5.86 -9.22
CA THR A 104 -1.58 6.88 -8.41
C THR A 104 -0.59 6.33 -7.37
N VAL A 105 -0.97 5.32 -6.58
CA VAL A 105 -0.06 4.72 -5.59
C VAL A 105 0.98 3.81 -6.25
N GLU A 106 0.69 3.30 -7.45
CA GLU A 106 1.68 2.55 -8.24
C GLU A 106 2.79 3.47 -8.77
N HIS A 107 2.47 4.70 -9.16
CA HIS A 107 3.48 5.73 -9.47
C HIS A 107 4.35 6.04 -8.26
N ALA A 108 3.75 6.28 -7.09
CA ALA A 108 4.50 6.46 -5.85
C ALA A 108 5.46 5.28 -5.62
N LEU A 109 4.95 4.04 -5.69
CA LEU A 109 5.76 2.83 -5.55
C LEU A 109 6.88 2.73 -6.60
N ALA A 110 6.65 3.19 -7.83
CA ALA A 110 7.68 3.20 -8.86
C ALA A 110 8.84 4.12 -8.49
N ASP A 111 8.57 5.27 -7.87
CA ASP A 111 9.63 6.15 -7.36
C ASP A 111 10.39 5.51 -6.19
N HIS A 112 9.70 4.86 -5.25
CA HIS A 112 10.36 4.04 -4.21
C HIS A 112 11.22 2.91 -4.80
N LYS A 113 10.76 2.27 -5.89
CA LYS A 113 11.56 1.26 -6.62
C LYS A 113 12.81 1.88 -7.25
N ARG A 114 12.73 3.11 -7.76
CA ARG A 114 13.90 3.82 -8.30
C ARG A 114 14.91 4.11 -7.20
N TRP A 115 14.48 4.42 -5.99
CA TRP A 115 15.38 4.62 -4.85
C TRP A 115 16.12 3.35 -4.41
N LYS A 116 15.64 2.14 -4.76
CA LYS A 116 16.45 0.92 -4.58
C LYS A 116 17.79 0.98 -5.33
N GLN A 117 17.93 1.79 -6.38
CA GLN A 117 19.23 1.99 -7.01
C GLN A 117 20.22 2.70 -6.07
N LEU A 118 19.74 3.52 -5.13
CA LEU A 118 20.57 4.16 -4.10
C LEU A 118 21.17 3.13 -3.12
N THR A 119 20.55 1.96 -3.00
CA THR A 119 21.09 0.82 -2.23
C THR A 119 22.49 0.41 -2.70
N ARG A 120 22.85 0.68 -3.97
CA ARG A 120 24.19 0.45 -4.52
C ARG A 120 25.27 1.25 -3.79
N TRP A 121 24.92 2.45 -3.32
CA TRP A 121 25.84 3.41 -2.70
C TRP A 121 25.82 3.35 -1.17
N THR A 122 24.72 2.89 -0.58
CA THR A 122 24.66 2.51 0.84
C THR A 122 25.16 1.07 1.02
N HIS A 123 26.48 0.90 1.06
CA HIS A 123 27.16 -0.40 1.18
C HIS A 123 26.81 -1.22 2.44
N ARG A 124 26.00 -0.69 3.37
CA ARG A 124 25.57 -1.39 4.60
C ARG A 124 24.11 -1.78 4.50
N ARG A 125 23.85 -3.05 4.14
CA ARG A 125 22.49 -3.63 4.14
C ARG A 125 21.78 -3.53 5.49
N GLU A 126 22.54 -3.45 6.57
CA GLU A 126 22.03 -3.30 7.95
C GLU A 126 21.34 -1.94 8.16
N ALA A 127 21.85 -0.87 7.55
CA ALA A 127 21.28 0.49 7.67
C ALA A 127 20.23 0.81 6.59
N LEU A 128 19.95 -0.13 5.69
CA LEU A 128 19.02 0.06 4.58
C LEU A 128 17.59 0.39 5.04
N PRO A 129 17.01 -0.27 6.07
CA PRO A 129 15.68 0.08 6.56
C PRO A 129 15.60 1.54 7.02
N ASP A 130 16.58 1.99 7.81
CA ASP A 130 16.60 3.35 8.37
C ASP A 130 16.83 4.39 7.27
N THR A 131 17.75 4.11 6.34
CA THR A 131 18.01 5.00 5.19
C THR A 131 16.77 5.14 4.32
N TYR A 132 16.11 4.04 4.01
CA TYR A 132 14.89 4.04 3.20
C TYR A 132 13.78 4.86 3.89
N ARG A 133 13.60 4.67 5.21
CA ARG A 133 12.62 5.43 5.99
C ARG A 133 12.94 6.93 6.05
N ALA A 134 14.22 7.29 6.20
CA ALA A 134 14.67 8.68 6.20
C ALA A 134 14.40 9.37 4.85
N ILE A 135 14.73 8.72 3.73
CA ILE A 135 14.44 9.25 2.38
C ILE A 135 12.93 9.44 2.20
N ALA A 136 12.12 8.44 2.56
CA ALA A 136 10.68 8.54 2.43
C ALA A 136 10.07 9.65 3.31
N GLY A 137 10.60 9.85 4.53
CA GLY A 137 10.23 10.97 5.39
C GLY A 137 10.54 12.33 4.76
N LEU A 138 11.73 12.51 4.19
CA LEU A 138 12.13 13.73 3.49
C LEU A 138 11.25 14.00 2.24
N VAL A 139 10.89 12.95 1.49
CA VAL A 139 9.99 13.09 0.35
C VAL A 139 8.58 13.46 0.80
N SER A 140 8.09 12.84 1.87
CA SER A 140 6.79 13.17 2.44
C SER A 140 6.73 14.62 2.91
N ASP A 141 7.74 15.09 3.63
CA ASP A 141 7.81 16.48 4.11
C ASP A 141 7.85 17.48 2.95
N ARG A 142 8.66 17.21 1.92
CA ARG A 142 8.67 18.03 0.70
C ARG A 142 7.28 18.10 0.06
N THR A 143 6.55 17.00 0.02
CA THR A 143 5.21 16.96 -0.59
C THR A 143 4.14 17.64 0.24
N ALA A 144 4.32 17.76 1.56
CA ALA A 144 3.43 18.52 2.43
C ALA A 144 3.62 20.04 2.26
N ASN A 145 4.82 20.46 1.88
CA ASN A 145 5.21 21.86 1.73
C ASN A 145 5.19 22.37 0.26
N ALA A 146 4.68 21.56 -0.68
CA ALA A 146 4.64 21.84 -2.12
C ALA A 146 3.21 21.84 -2.66
#